data_AF-A0A847WLR6-F1
#
_entry.id   AF-A0A847WLR6-F1
#
_cell.length_a   1.000
_cell.length_b   1.000
_cell.length_c   1.000
_cell.angle_alpha   90.00
_cell.angle_beta   90.00
_cell.angle_gamma   90.00
#
_symmetry.space_group_name_H-M   'P 1'
#
loop_
_entity.id
_entity.type
_entity.pdbx_description
1 polymer ?
#
loop_
_entity_poly.entity_id
_entity_poly.type
_entity_poly.pdbx_seq_one_letter_code
_entity_poly.pdbx_strand_id
1 'polypeptide(L)'
;MSIYSNIDKYIDYFSNTNREFCIIVSGYPEYEDELYNFIDEVYKSDLLKKDYRPYLESLEDSEELFNIIGTEEIIEYIDMADFETVKALLTYYVRWHRFDDEAWEWVAETGIFFKLLNRIKEIVG
;
A
#
# COMPACT_ATOMS: atom_id res chain seq x y z
N MET A 1 -2.45 12.94 18.85
CA MET A 1 -2.19 11.49 18.67
C MET A 1 -2.88 11.10 17.39
N SER A 2 -2.13 10.60 16.41
CA SER A 2 -2.70 10.08 15.16
C SER A 2 -3.69 8.97 15.48
N ILE A 3 -4.88 9.01 14.86
CA ILE A 3 -5.87 7.93 14.95
C ILE A 3 -5.33 6.62 14.39
N TYR A 4 -4.23 6.68 13.62
CA TYR A 4 -3.53 5.56 12.99
C TYR A 4 -2.17 5.26 13.62
N SER A 5 -1.96 5.58 14.90
CA SER A 5 -0.67 5.35 15.58
C SER A 5 -0.13 3.91 15.47
N ASN A 6 -1.01 2.90 15.42
CA ASN A 6 -0.61 1.50 15.19
C ASN A 6 -0.08 1.22 13.78
N ILE A 7 -0.43 2.06 12.81
CA ILE A 7 0.02 1.97 11.42
C ILE A 7 1.23 2.86 11.19
N ASP A 8 1.30 4.03 11.83
CA ASP A 8 2.42 4.97 11.73
C ASP A 8 3.79 4.33 12.05
N LYS A 9 3.80 3.34 12.95
CA LYS A 9 5.04 2.59 13.30
C LYS A 9 5.66 1.85 12.12
N TYR A 10 4.88 1.51 11.08
CA TYR A 10 5.40 0.83 9.89
C TYR A 10 6.03 1.79 8.88
N ILE A 11 5.93 3.10 9.07
CA ILE A 11 6.63 4.08 8.23
C ILE A 11 8.15 3.83 8.31
N ASP A 12 8.69 3.64 9.52
CA ASP A 12 10.11 3.34 9.71
C ASP A 12 10.47 1.98 9.09
N TYR A 13 9.58 0.99 9.20
CA TYR A 13 9.75 -0.34 8.60
C TYR A 13 9.91 -0.29 7.07
N PHE A 14 9.08 0.51 6.38
CA PHE A 14 9.13 0.69 4.93
C PHE A 14 10.10 1.78 4.47
N SER A 15 10.75 2.52 5.38
CA SER A 15 11.69 3.60 5.03
C SER A 15 12.99 3.08 4.38
N ASN A 16 13.33 1.82 4.63
CA ASN A 16 14.48 1.16 4.00
C ASN A 16 13.98 0.17 2.95
N THR A 17 13.95 0.60 1.69
CA THR A 17 13.52 -0.24 0.56
C THR A 17 14.56 -1.27 0.11
N ASN A 18 15.81 -1.18 0.58
CA ASN A 18 16.88 -2.13 0.24
C ASN A 18 16.92 -3.37 1.15
N ARG A 19 15.92 -3.54 2.02
CA ARG A 19 15.81 -4.73 2.86
C ARG A 19 15.14 -5.85 2.08
N GLU A 20 15.39 -7.07 2.50
CA GLU A 20 14.65 -8.24 2.04
C GLU A 20 13.27 -8.23 2.74
N PHE A 21 12.18 -8.29 1.97
CA PHE A 21 10.80 -8.30 2.51
C PHE A 21 10.18 -9.70 2.48
N CYS A 22 10.73 -10.61 1.68
CA CYS A 22 10.37 -12.01 1.64
C CYS A 22 11.60 -12.87 1.35
N ILE A 23 11.50 -14.17 1.67
CA ILE A 23 12.45 -15.17 1.22
C ILE A 23 11.72 -16.21 0.37
N ILE A 24 12.41 -16.81 -0.60
CA ILE A 24 11.81 -17.89 -1.39
C ILE A 24 11.96 -19.21 -0.65
N VAL A 25 10.83 -19.78 -0.21
CA VAL A 25 10.74 -21.08 0.45
C VAL A 25 9.97 -22.05 -0.44
N SER A 26 10.65 -23.10 -0.88
CA SER A 26 10.07 -24.11 -1.78
C SER A 26 9.48 -23.55 -3.09
N GLY A 27 10.02 -22.42 -3.58
CA GLY A 27 9.55 -21.76 -4.81
C GLY A 27 8.40 -20.79 -4.62
N TYR A 28 8.03 -20.48 -3.37
CA TYR A 28 7.00 -19.50 -3.02
C TYR A 28 7.58 -18.42 -2.10
N PRO A 29 7.12 -17.17 -2.20
CA PRO A 29 7.52 -16.11 -1.29
C PRO A 29 6.95 -16.36 0.11
N GLU A 30 7.82 -16.31 1.11
CA GLU A 30 7.48 -16.29 2.53
C GLU A 30 7.87 -14.92 3.08
N TYR A 31 6.87 -14.10 3.40
CA TYR A 31 7.07 -12.73 3.83
C TYR A 31 7.55 -12.64 5.29
N GLU A 32 8.27 -11.57 5.61
CA GLU A 32 8.59 -11.27 7.00
C GLU A 32 7.31 -11.06 7.85
N ASP A 33 7.38 -11.49 9.12
CA ASP A 33 6.29 -11.35 10.10
C ASP A 33 5.80 -9.89 10.20
N GLU A 34 6.70 -8.91 10.18
CA GLU A 34 6.36 -7.49 10.21
C GLU A 34 5.50 -7.05 9.02
N LEU A 35 5.70 -7.62 7.82
CA LEU A 35 4.85 -7.32 6.67
C LEU A 35 3.45 -7.90 6.87
N TYR A 36 3.34 -9.14 7.34
CA TYR A 36 2.04 -9.72 7.71
C TYR A 36 1.33 -8.90 8.79
N ASN A 37 2.06 -8.49 9.82
CA ASN A 37 1.54 -7.65 10.90
C ASN A 37 1.05 -6.29 10.40
N PHE A 38 1.76 -5.67 9.44
CA PHE A 38 1.30 -4.46 8.78
C PHE A 38 -0.04 -4.68 8.08
N ILE A 39 -0.13 -5.71 7.25
CA ILE A 39 -1.35 -6.05 6.52
C ILE A 39 -2.51 -6.27 7.49
N ASP A 40 -2.30 -7.05 8.54
CA ASP A 40 -3.29 -7.31 9.59
C ASP A 40 -3.79 -6.05 10.27
N GLU A 41 -2.90 -5.11 10.60
CA GLU A 41 -3.28 -3.82 11.18
C GLU A 41 -4.10 -2.98 10.19
N VAL A 42 -3.77 -3.01 8.90
CA VAL A 42 -4.60 -2.35 7.87
C VAL A 42 -6.00 -2.98 7.83
N TYR A 43 -6.11 -4.31 7.89
CA TYR A 43 -7.41 -5.01 7.94
C TYR A 43 -8.23 -4.71 9.19
N LYS A 44 -7.59 -4.43 10.32
CA LYS A 44 -8.25 -4.06 11.59
C LYS A 44 -8.63 -2.57 11.65
N SER A 45 -8.06 -1.74 10.78
CA SER A 45 -8.34 -0.30 10.69
C SER A 45 -9.57 0.01 9.84
N ASP A 46 -9.93 1.29 9.76
CA ASP A 46 -10.94 1.82 8.83
C ASP A 46 -10.35 2.30 7.49
N LEU A 47 -9.06 2.03 7.23
CA LEU A 47 -8.38 2.43 6.00
C LEU A 47 -8.81 1.63 4.78
N LEU A 48 -9.34 0.41 4.96
CA LEU A 48 -9.83 -0.38 3.84
C LEU A 48 -11.14 0.19 3.29
N LYS A 49 -11.14 0.45 1.98
CA LYS A 49 -12.29 0.94 1.23
C LYS A 49 -12.97 -0.21 0.51
N LYS A 50 -14.21 -0.55 0.89
CA LYS A 50 -14.93 -1.71 0.31
C LYS A 50 -15.17 -1.57 -1.19
N ASP A 51 -15.49 -0.35 -1.62
CA ASP A 51 -15.76 0.06 -2.99
C ASP A 51 -14.50 0.60 -3.70
N TYR A 52 -13.29 0.26 -3.24
CA TYR A 52 -12.03 0.79 -3.78
C TYR A 52 -11.97 0.73 -5.31
N ARG A 53 -12.30 -0.41 -5.92
CA ARG A 53 -12.19 -0.58 -7.37
C ARG A 53 -13.21 0.27 -8.15
N PRO A 54 -14.52 0.18 -7.91
CA PRO A 54 -15.48 1.10 -8.53
C PRO A 54 -15.16 2.57 -8.30
N TYR A 55 -14.60 2.91 -7.12
CA TYR A 55 -14.17 4.27 -6.83
C TYR A 55 -13.01 4.70 -7.73
N LEU A 56 -11.93 3.91 -7.82
CA LEU A 56 -10.80 4.21 -8.71
C LEU A 56 -11.23 4.28 -10.18
N GLU A 57 -12.15 3.40 -10.61
CA GLU A 57 -12.74 3.40 -11.95
C GLU A 57 -13.64 4.62 -12.22
N SER A 58 -14.06 5.35 -11.18
CA SER A 58 -14.91 6.55 -11.29
C SER A 58 -14.13 7.87 -11.30
N LEU A 59 -12.82 7.83 -11.05
CA LEU A 59 -11.97 9.01 -11.09
C LEU A 59 -11.86 9.55 -12.52
N GLU A 60 -11.73 10.87 -12.64
CA GLU A 60 -11.61 11.56 -13.94
C GLU A 60 -10.38 11.07 -14.74
N ASP A 61 -9.30 10.78 -14.02
CA ASP A 61 -8.00 10.30 -14.51
C ASP A 61 -7.84 8.78 -14.42
N SER A 62 -8.94 8.02 -14.26
CA SER A 62 -8.90 6.56 -14.04
C SER A 62 -8.10 5.79 -15.09
N GLU A 63 -8.19 6.16 -16.37
CA GLU A 63 -7.42 5.51 -17.44
C GLU A 63 -5.91 5.69 -17.25
N GLU A 64 -5.46 6.90 -16.95
CA GLU A 64 -4.06 7.20 -16.65
C GLU A 64 -3.62 6.46 -15.39
N LEU A 65 -4.44 6.51 -14.34
CA LEU A 65 -4.18 5.80 -13.08
C LEU A 65 -3.93 4.30 -13.32
N PHE A 66 -4.81 3.61 -14.05
CA PHE A 66 -4.66 2.17 -14.29
C PHE A 66 -3.47 1.81 -15.19
N ASN A 67 -2.96 2.76 -15.99
CA ASN A 67 -1.73 2.56 -16.76
C ASN A 67 -0.48 2.62 -15.86
N ILE A 68 -0.53 3.39 -14.76
CA ILE A 68 0.61 3.58 -13.85
C ILE A 68 0.52 2.79 -12.55
N ILE A 69 -0.63 2.21 -12.21
CA ILE A 69 -0.88 1.55 -10.90
C ILE A 69 0.07 0.36 -10.61
N GLY A 70 0.64 -0.23 -11.67
CA GLY A 70 1.64 -1.30 -11.58
C GLY A 70 3.07 -0.84 -11.88
N THR A 71 3.35 0.47 -11.84
CA THR A 71 4.67 1.05 -12.13
C THR A 71 5.13 1.95 -10.99
N GLU A 72 6.41 2.37 -11.00
CA GLU A 72 6.94 3.30 -10.00
C GLU A 72 6.33 4.71 -10.11
N GLU A 73 5.75 5.06 -11.27
CA GLU A 73 5.14 6.37 -11.54
C GLU A 73 3.95 6.65 -10.62
N ILE A 74 3.31 5.61 -10.06
CA ILE A 74 2.24 5.77 -9.07
C ILE A 74 2.67 6.55 -7.82
N ILE A 75 3.96 6.58 -7.50
CA ILE A 75 4.50 7.31 -6.34
C ILE A 75 4.18 8.80 -6.44
N GLU A 76 4.30 9.39 -7.64
CA GLU A 76 3.99 10.80 -7.89
C GLU A 76 2.49 11.07 -7.79
N TYR A 77 1.67 10.11 -8.26
CA TYR A 77 0.23 10.17 -8.12
C TYR A 77 -0.21 10.20 -6.65
N ILE A 78 0.39 9.35 -5.82
CA ILE A 78 0.07 9.23 -4.38
C ILE A 78 0.33 10.56 -3.65
N ASP A 79 1.35 11.33 -4.02
CA ASP A 79 1.65 12.63 -3.39
C ASP A 79 0.49 13.63 -3.52
N MET A 80 -0.25 13.56 -4.62
CA MET A 80 -1.33 14.49 -4.93
C MET A 80 -2.70 13.92 -4.55
N ALA A 81 -2.81 12.62 -4.35
CA ALA A 81 -4.05 11.93 -4.05
C ALA A 81 -4.70 12.44 -2.74
N ASP A 82 -6.03 12.50 -2.74
CA ASP A 82 -6.82 12.76 -1.55
C ASP A 82 -6.94 11.52 -0.65
N PHE A 83 -7.52 11.68 0.53
CA PHE A 83 -7.58 10.60 1.51
C PHE A 83 -8.37 9.37 1.03
N GLU A 84 -9.47 9.58 0.30
CA GLU A 84 -10.30 8.46 -0.17
C GLU A 84 -9.61 7.70 -1.29
N THR A 85 -8.88 8.40 -2.15
CA THR A 85 -8.01 7.82 -3.18
C THR A 85 -6.86 7.04 -2.57
N VAL A 86 -6.17 7.60 -1.56
CA VAL A 86 -5.08 6.90 -0.87
C VAL A 86 -5.58 5.63 -0.17
N LYS A 87 -6.78 5.68 0.46
CA LYS A 87 -7.42 4.48 1.03
C LYS A 87 -7.76 3.44 -0.04
N ALA A 88 -8.24 3.88 -1.20
CA ALA A 88 -8.56 3.00 -2.32
C ALA A 88 -7.31 2.31 -2.87
N LEU A 89 -6.21 3.07 -3.07
CA LEU A 89 -4.91 2.55 -3.50
C LEU A 89 -4.31 1.60 -2.47
N LEU A 90 -4.29 1.97 -1.19
CA LEU A 90 -3.84 1.07 -0.12
C LEU A 90 -4.64 -0.24 -0.13
N THR A 91 -5.97 -0.16 -0.29
CA THR A 91 -6.82 -1.36 -0.40
C THR A 91 -6.47 -2.19 -1.63
N TYR A 92 -6.18 -1.54 -2.76
CA TYR A 92 -5.76 -2.21 -3.99
C TYR A 92 -4.49 -3.03 -3.76
N TYR A 93 -3.41 -2.42 -3.25
CA TYR A 93 -2.13 -3.10 -3.02
C TYR A 93 -2.19 -4.17 -1.92
N VAL A 94 -2.86 -3.89 -0.81
CA VAL A 94 -3.07 -4.88 0.27
C VAL A 94 -3.83 -6.10 -0.23
N ARG A 95 -4.74 -5.95 -1.19
CA ARG A 95 -5.49 -7.06 -1.76
C ARG A 95 -4.88 -7.65 -3.03
N TRP A 96 -3.88 -7.01 -3.64
CA TRP A 96 -3.24 -7.50 -4.87
C TRP A 96 -2.71 -8.90 -4.66
N HIS A 97 -2.11 -9.23 -3.50
CA HIS A 97 -1.61 -10.57 -3.20
C HIS A 97 -2.58 -11.72 -3.55
N ARG A 98 -3.90 -11.50 -3.54
CA ARG A 98 -4.88 -12.52 -3.97
C ARG A 98 -4.73 -12.97 -5.44
N PHE A 99 -3.96 -12.23 -6.23
CA PHE A 99 -3.75 -12.44 -7.66
C PHE A 99 -2.28 -12.71 -8.01
N ASP A 100 -1.36 -12.39 -7.10
CA ASP A 100 0.08 -12.50 -7.32
C ASP A 100 0.78 -12.63 -5.97
N ASP A 101 1.36 -13.81 -5.71
CA ASP A 101 1.97 -14.14 -4.43
C ASP A 101 3.20 -13.29 -4.13
N GLU A 102 3.81 -12.61 -5.13
CA GLU A 102 4.98 -11.74 -4.99
C GLU A 102 4.59 -10.24 -4.86
N ALA A 103 3.30 -9.92 -4.94
CA ALA A 103 2.84 -8.54 -5.03
C ALA A 103 3.28 -7.65 -3.85
N TRP A 104 3.27 -8.16 -2.62
CA TRP A 104 3.61 -7.31 -1.47
C TRP A 104 5.10 -7.00 -1.39
N GLU A 105 5.96 -7.89 -1.88
CA GLU A 105 7.40 -7.65 -1.95
C GLU A 105 7.65 -6.50 -2.92
N TRP A 106 7.14 -6.61 -4.14
CA TRP A 106 7.29 -5.55 -5.14
C TRP A 106 6.78 -4.19 -4.65
N VAL A 107 5.59 -4.15 -4.02
CA VAL A 107 5.02 -2.90 -3.47
C VAL A 107 5.90 -2.31 -2.35
N ALA A 108 6.47 -3.16 -1.50
CA ALA A 108 7.33 -2.74 -0.41
C ALA A 108 8.69 -2.23 -0.91
N GLU A 109 9.34 -2.97 -1.81
CA GLU A 109 10.64 -2.61 -2.41
C GLU A 109 10.55 -1.35 -3.27
N THR A 110 9.45 -1.18 -4.00
CA THR A 110 9.21 0.04 -4.80
C THR A 110 8.93 1.26 -3.90
N GLY A 111 8.69 1.06 -2.60
CA GLY A 111 8.40 2.14 -1.65
C GLY A 111 6.97 2.67 -1.71
N ILE A 112 6.06 1.97 -2.37
CA ILE A 112 4.65 2.36 -2.50
C ILE A 112 3.98 2.35 -1.12
N PHE A 113 4.21 1.31 -0.30
CA PHE A 113 3.68 1.30 1.08
C PHE A 113 4.20 2.48 1.91
N PHE A 114 5.50 2.77 1.83
CA PHE A 114 6.09 3.92 2.51
C PHE A 114 5.39 5.23 2.09
N LYS A 115 5.18 5.40 0.79
CA LYS A 115 4.53 6.59 0.24
C LYS A 115 3.09 6.75 0.71
N LEU A 116 2.29 5.69 0.62
CA LEU A 116 0.90 5.67 1.09
C LEU A 116 0.79 6.02 2.57
N LEU A 117 1.65 5.45 3.42
CA LEU A 117 1.61 5.70 4.86
C LEU A 117 1.99 7.13 5.23
N ASN A 118 3.02 7.68 4.59
CA ASN A 118 3.37 9.10 4.79
C ASN A 118 2.22 10.00 4.34
N ARG A 119 1.61 9.71 3.19
CA ARG A 119 0.49 10.50 2.68
C ARG A 119 -0.72 10.47 3.61
N ILE A 120 -1.06 9.30 4.16
CA ILE A 120 -2.11 9.17 5.18
C ILE A 120 -1.79 10.07 6.38
N LYS A 121 -0.57 9.97 6.90
CA LYS A 121 -0.12 10.76 8.06
C LYS A 121 -0.13 12.26 7.81
N GLU A 122 0.23 12.71 6.61
CA GLU A 122 0.16 14.12 6.21
C GLU A 122 -1.27 14.66 6.19
N ILE A 123 -2.25 13.85 5.75
CA ILE A 123 -3.64 14.30 5.61
C ILE A 123 -4.37 14.29 6.96
N VAL A 124 -4.08 13.33 7.84
CA VAL A 124 -4.86 13.09 9.09
C VAL A 124 -4.13 13.43 10.38
N GLY A 125 -2.82 13.73 10.31
CA GLY A 125 -1.96 14.09 11.44
C GLY A 125 -1.98 15.57 11.77
#